data_AF-A0A8X7QGF8-F1
#
_entry.id   AF-A0A8X7QGF8-F1
#
_cell.length_a   1.000
_cell.length_b   1.000
_cell.length_c   1.000
_cell.angle_alpha   90.00
_cell.angle_beta   90.00
_cell.angle_gamma   90.00
#
_symmetry.space_group_name_H-M   'P 1'
#
loop_
_entity.id
_entity.type
_entity.pdbx_description
1 polymer ?
#
loop_
_entity_poly.entity_id
_entity_poly.type
_entity_poly.pdbx_seq_one_letter_code
_entity_poly.pdbx_strand_id
1 'polypeptide(L)'
;MRSESSVIFSELAGESVVAKLSVLEFFARAFALVGDTESCLAMKYEALTLREIKSPSCLWLRVSHSEWINFAVQSMEHGFPCIARKASENALLGLKRDSIIEPTSEEYSETLDAAENVRRLRDSAASLTSSHSGAEYLRSKELKILSRQTRPIKNLDSTGSNLFREGISKRNKRMLQHLRSTQMVRDMEPFSRSG
;
A
#
# COMPACT_ATOMS: atom_id res chain seq x y z
N MET A 1 -2.32 15.34 -2.00
CA MET A 1 -2.04 13.89 -2.16
C MET A 1 -3.28 12.98 -2.24
N ARG A 2 -4.50 13.44 -1.93
CA ARG A 2 -5.72 12.60 -2.03
C ARG A 2 -6.38 12.57 -3.43
N SER A 3 -5.91 13.37 -4.37
CA SER A 3 -6.65 13.63 -5.62
C SER A 3 -6.28 12.71 -6.78
N GLU A 4 -5.05 12.18 -6.82
CA GLU A 4 -4.57 11.42 -7.99
C GLU A 4 -4.85 9.91 -7.89
N SER A 5 -4.99 9.35 -6.69
CA SER A 5 -5.40 7.94 -6.52
C SER A 5 -6.88 7.71 -6.82
N SER A 6 -7.73 8.73 -6.61
CA SER A 6 -9.18 8.66 -6.86
C SER A 6 -9.50 8.44 -8.34
N VAL A 7 -8.66 8.96 -9.26
CA VAL A 7 -8.89 8.87 -10.72
C VAL A 7 -8.72 7.42 -11.20
N ILE A 8 -7.69 6.71 -10.73
CA ILE A 8 -7.43 5.31 -11.11
C ILE A 8 -8.58 4.40 -10.66
N PHE A 9 -9.12 4.62 -9.45
CA PHE A 9 -10.25 3.83 -8.97
C PHE A 9 -11.56 4.17 -9.70
N SER A 10 -11.74 5.39 -10.21
CA SER A 10 -12.88 5.75 -11.06
C SER A 10 -12.79 5.14 -12.47
N GLU A 11 -11.58 5.01 -13.01
CA GLU A 11 -11.34 4.41 -14.33
C GLU A 11 -11.65 2.90 -14.35
N LEU A 12 -11.54 2.24 -13.20
CA LEU A 12 -11.88 0.83 -13.01
C LEU A 12 -13.37 0.61 -12.64
N ALA A 13 -14.21 1.65 -12.53
CA ALA A 13 -15.55 1.52 -11.96
C ALA A 13 -16.44 0.46 -12.66
N GLY A 14 -16.25 0.22 -13.96
CA GLY A 14 -16.98 -0.79 -14.75
C GLY A 14 -16.28 -2.16 -14.91
N GLU A 15 -15.04 -2.29 -14.45
CA GLU A 15 -14.25 -3.51 -14.66
C GLU A 15 -14.65 -4.65 -13.71
N SER A 16 -14.47 -5.88 -14.19
CA SER A 16 -14.70 -7.09 -13.39
C SER A 16 -13.81 -7.12 -12.15
N VAL A 17 -14.28 -7.77 -11.08
CA VAL A 17 -13.48 -7.92 -9.84
C VAL A 17 -12.16 -8.64 -10.13
N VAL A 18 -12.16 -9.60 -11.07
CA VAL A 18 -10.97 -10.31 -11.53
C VAL A 18 -9.95 -9.34 -12.12
N ALA A 19 -10.38 -8.47 -13.06
CA ALA A 19 -9.49 -7.49 -13.68
C ALA A 19 -8.88 -6.52 -12.65
N LYS A 20 -9.69 -6.04 -11.70
CA LYS A 20 -9.22 -5.18 -10.59
C LYS A 20 -8.17 -5.88 -9.74
N LEU A 21 -8.40 -7.14 -9.39
CA LEU A 21 -7.44 -7.93 -8.61
C LEU A 21 -6.15 -8.19 -9.38
N SER A 22 -6.22 -8.47 -10.68
CA SER A 22 -5.05 -8.62 -11.54
C SER A 22 -4.20 -7.34 -11.61
N VAL A 23 -4.83 -6.17 -11.67
CA VAL A 23 -4.13 -4.87 -11.64
C VAL A 23 -3.42 -4.66 -10.30
N LEU A 24 -4.10 -4.92 -9.18
CA LEU A 24 -3.50 -4.79 -7.85
C LEU A 24 -2.33 -5.77 -7.66
N GLU A 25 -2.48 -7.01 -8.11
CA GLU A 25 -1.42 -8.01 -8.08
C GLU A 25 -0.21 -7.60 -8.95
N PHE A 26 -0.46 -7.08 -10.15
CA PHE A 26 0.58 -6.55 -11.02
C PHE A 26 1.39 -5.46 -10.32
N PHE A 27 0.72 -4.48 -9.71
CA PHE A 27 1.41 -3.41 -8.99
C PHE A 27 2.14 -3.91 -7.74
N ALA A 28 1.56 -4.83 -6.98
CA ALA A 28 2.24 -5.44 -5.83
C ALA A 28 3.56 -6.11 -6.26
N ARG A 29 3.54 -6.88 -7.35
CA ARG A 29 4.74 -7.52 -7.92
C ARG A 29 5.72 -6.47 -8.45
N ALA A 30 5.26 -5.44 -9.15
CA ALA A 30 6.12 -4.37 -9.65
C ALA A 30 6.83 -3.62 -8.50
N PHE A 31 6.11 -3.27 -7.43
CA PHE A 31 6.68 -2.63 -6.25
C PHE A 31 7.67 -3.54 -5.51
N ALA A 32 7.38 -4.85 -5.41
CA ALA A 32 8.32 -5.81 -4.87
C ALA A 32 9.62 -5.88 -5.69
N LEU A 33 9.53 -5.89 -7.03
CA LEU A 33 10.68 -5.92 -7.93
C LEU A 33 11.56 -4.67 -7.81
N VAL A 34 10.95 -3.49 -7.72
CA VAL A 34 11.68 -2.26 -7.44
C VAL A 34 12.01 -2.10 -5.96
N GLY A 35 11.70 -3.08 -5.10
CA GLY A 35 11.86 -3.11 -3.64
C GLY A 35 11.30 -1.90 -2.89
N ASP A 36 10.18 -1.37 -3.37
CA ASP A 36 9.31 -0.49 -2.59
C ASP A 36 8.35 -1.36 -1.76
N THR A 37 8.82 -1.78 -0.58
CA THR A 37 8.06 -2.67 0.31
C THR A 37 6.78 -2.02 0.83
N GLU A 38 6.77 -0.70 1.06
CA GLU A 38 5.58 0.02 1.53
C GLU A 38 4.46 -0.08 0.50
N SER A 39 4.76 0.29 -0.75
CA SER A 39 3.77 0.29 -1.83
C SER A 39 3.35 -1.14 -2.19
N CYS A 40 4.25 -2.12 -2.12
CA CYS A 40 3.92 -3.54 -2.29
C CYS A 40 2.89 -4.02 -1.26
N LEU A 41 3.15 -3.76 0.02
CA LEU A 41 2.25 -4.13 1.11
C LEU A 41 0.92 -3.36 1.00
N ALA A 42 0.95 -2.08 0.63
CA ALA A 42 -0.26 -1.31 0.40
C ALA A 42 -1.14 -1.93 -0.70
N MET A 43 -0.56 -2.31 -1.85
CA MET A 43 -1.33 -2.95 -2.93
C MET A 43 -1.90 -4.32 -2.51
N LYS A 44 -1.13 -5.12 -1.75
CA LYS A 44 -1.63 -6.38 -1.19
C LYS A 44 -2.80 -6.16 -0.23
N TYR A 45 -2.70 -5.16 0.66
CA TYR A 45 -3.78 -4.79 1.57
C TYR A 45 -5.06 -4.38 0.83
N GLU A 46 -4.93 -3.56 -0.23
CA GLU A 46 -6.07 -3.17 -1.06
C GLU A 46 -6.69 -4.37 -1.79
N ALA A 47 -5.89 -5.32 -2.26
CA ALA A 47 -6.40 -6.54 -2.89
C ALA A 47 -7.22 -7.42 -1.93
N LEU A 48 -6.73 -7.60 -0.70
CA LEU A 48 -7.47 -8.31 0.36
C LEU A 48 -8.77 -7.56 0.73
N THR A 49 -8.71 -6.24 0.84
CA THR A 49 -9.88 -5.41 1.15
C THR A 49 -10.94 -5.49 0.04
N LEU A 50 -10.53 -5.42 -1.23
CA LEU A 50 -11.43 -5.53 -2.37
C LEU A 50 -12.12 -6.91 -2.41
N ARG A 51 -11.35 -7.97 -2.16
CA ARG A 51 -11.85 -9.34 -2.01
C ARG A 51 -12.92 -9.42 -0.92
N GLU A 52 -12.62 -8.87 0.25
CA GLU A 52 -13.52 -8.87 1.40
C GLU A 52 -14.84 -8.14 1.10
N ILE A 53 -14.77 -6.95 0.47
CA ILE A 53 -15.95 -6.17 0.06
C ILE A 53 -16.83 -6.94 -0.93
N LYS A 54 -16.22 -7.75 -1.80
CA LYS A 54 -16.92 -8.50 -2.85
C LYS A 54 -17.33 -9.91 -2.42
N SER A 55 -16.87 -10.37 -1.27
CA SER A 55 -17.16 -11.71 -0.73
C SER A 55 -18.66 -12.03 -0.57
N PRO A 56 -19.58 -11.09 -0.24
CA PRO A 56 -21.01 -11.42 -0.14
C PRO A 56 -21.63 -11.83 -1.48
N SER A 57 -21.08 -11.36 -2.60
CA SER A 57 -21.53 -11.71 -3.95
C SER A 57 -20.73 -12.87 -4.56
N CYS A 58 -19.61 -13.26 -3.95
CA CYS A 58 -18.72 -14.30 -4.47
C CYS A 58 -17.89 -14.93 -3.34
N LEU A 59 -18.31 -16.11 -2.88
CA LEU A 59 -17.68 -16.77 -1.72
C LEU A 59 -16.20 -17.10 -1.92
N TRP A 60 -15.75 -17.38 -3.14
CA TRP A 60 -14.33 -17.64 -3.44
C TRP A 60 -13.42 -16.42 -3.21
N LEU A 61 -13.99 -15.21 -3.10
CA LEU A 61 -13.26 -14.00 -2.78
C LEU A 61 -13.10 -13.79 -1.27
N ARG A 62 -13.79 -14.56 -0.42
CA ARG A 62 -13.71 -14.43 1.04
C ARG A 62 -12.25 -14.48 1.49
N VAL A 63 -11.85 -13.56 2.36
CA VAL A 63 -10.53 -13.56 2.98
C VAL A 63 -10.67 -14.21 4.35
N SER A 64 -9.86 -15.23 4.62
CA SER A 64 -9.88 -15.89 5.92
C SER A 64 -9.23 -15.00 6.99
N HIS A 65 -9.61 -15.19 8.25
CA HIS A 65 -8.93 -14.48 9.35
C HIS A 65 -7.43 -14.84 9.40
N SER A 66 -7.05 -16.08 9.10
CA SER A 66 -5.66 -16.52 9.05
C SER A 66 -4.86 -15.84 7.94
N GLU A 67 -5.47 -15.58 6.77
CA GLU A 67 -4.86 -14.80 5.69
C GLU A 67 -4.57 -13.36 6.13
N TRP A 68 -5.51 -12.71 6.84
CA TRP A 68 -5.30 -11.39 7.44
C TRP A 68 -4.21 -11.39 8.52
N ILE A 69 -4.15 -12.41 9.38
CA ILE A 69 -3.13 -12.56 10.43
C ILE A 69 -1.75 -12.68 9.80
N ASN A 70 -1.58 -13.59 8.84
CA ASN A 70 -0.32 -13.77 8.14
C ASN A 70 0.16 -12.48 7.48
N PHE A 71 -0.76 -11.74 6.85
CA PHE A 71 -0.45 -10.46 6.25
C PHE A 71 -0.06 -9.39 7.28
N ALA A 72 -0.72 -9.36 8.45
CA ALA A 72 -0.39 -8.44 9.53
C ALA A 72 1.01 -8.73 10.13
N VAL A 73 1.35 -10.00 10.35
CA VAL A 73 2.67 -10.44 10.84
C VAL A 73 3.76 -10.05 9.84
N GLN A 74 3.61 -10.37 8.56
CA GLN A 74 4.56 -9.97 7.52
C GLN A 74 4.74 -8.45 7.45
N SER A 75 3.64 -7.69 7.58
CA SER A 75 3.70 -6.23 7.58
C SER A 75 4.48 -5.69 8.78
N MET A 76 4.37 -6.32 9.96
CA MET A 76 5.18 -5.99 11.13
C MET A 76 6.65 -6.31 10.93
N GLU A 77 6.97 -7.51 10.44
CA GLU A 77 8.35 -7.95 10.19
C GLU A 77 9.07 -7.04 9.19
N HIS A 78 8.33 -6.50 8.22
CA HIS A 78 8.84 -5.52 7.27
C HIS A 78 8.92 -4.07 7.80
N GLY A 79 8.49 -3.83 9.04
CA GLY A 79 8.56 -2.52 9.69
C GLY A 79 7.46 -1.54 9.29
N PHE A 80 6.28 -2.05 8.90
CA PHE A 80 5.11 -1.24 8.51
C PHE A 80 3.95 -1.40 9.50
N PRO A 81 4.08 -0.89 10.74
CA PRO A 81 3.08 -1.07 11.79
C PRO A 81 1.72 -0.43 11.46
N CYS A 82 1.68 0.65 10.67
CA CYS A 82 0.43 1.23 10.18
C CYS A 82 -0.40 0.25 9.33
N ILE A 83 0.26 -0.53 8.46
CA ILE A 83 -0.40 -1.51 7.59
C ILE A 83 -0.79 -2.74 8.41
N ALA A 84 0.13 -3.21 9.27
CA ALA A 84 -0.13 -4.33 10.17
C ALA A 84 -1.34 -4.08 11.07
N ARG A 85 -1.46 -2.90 11.67
CA ARG A 85 -2.61 -2.54 12.52
C ARG A 85 -3.94 -2.70 11.78
N LYS A 86 -4.04 -2.16 10.56
CA LYS A 86 -5.26 -2.28 9.74
C LYS A 86 -5.57 -3.74 9.38
N ALA A 87 -4.54 -4.52 9.05
CA ALA A 87 -4.70 -5.94 8.78
C ALA A 87 -5.18 -6.71 10.02
N SER A 88 -4.65 -6.40 11.21
CA SER A 88 -5.11 -6.97 12.48
C SER A 88 -6.55 -6.60 12.81
N GLU A 89 -6.98 -5.36 12.51
CA GLU A 89 -8.39 -4.95 12.64
C GLU A 89 -9.31 -5.80 11.75
N ASN A 90 -8.91 -6.07 10.50
CA ASN A 90 -9.67 -6.95 9.60
C ASN A 90 -9.67 -8.41 10.05
N ALA A 91 -8.54 -8.93 10.57
CA ALA A 91 -8.48 -10.27 11.14
C ALA A 91 -9.48 -10.45 12.31
N LEU A 92 -9.57 -9.47 13.21
CA LEU A 92 -10.55 -9.50 14.31
C LEU A 92 -12.00 -9.48 13.81
N LEU A 93 -12.28 -8.74 12.73
CA LEU A 93 -13.61 -8.77 12.10
C LEU A 93 -13.91 -10.14 11.49
N GLY A 94 -12.93 -10.80 10.86
CA GLY A 94 -13.04 -12.16 10.37
C GLY A 94 -13.37 -13.16 11.48
N LEU A 95 -12.60 -13.16 12.57
CA LEU A 95 -12.82 -14.03 13.73
C LEU A 95 -14.22 -13.87 14.33
N LYS A 96 -14.72 -12.62 14.45
CA LYS A 96 -16.10 -12.36 14.93
C LYS A 96 -17.18 -12.91 14.01
N ARG A 97 -16.94 -12.98 12.70
CA ARG A 97 -17.89 -13.57 11.75
C ARG A 97 -17.89 -15.09 11.83
N ASP A 98 -16.72 -15.67 12.04
CA ASP A 98 -16.56 -17.12 12.13
C ASP A 98 -17.16 -17.67 13.44
N SER A 99 -17.08 -16.92 14.55
CA SER A 99 -17.67 -17.30 15.84
C SER A 99 -19.21 -17.28 15.90
N ILE A 100 -19.90 -16.79 14.87
CA ILE A 100 -21.38 -16.81 14.78
C ILE A 100 -21.88 -18.20 14.35
N ILE A 101 -21.01 -19.02 13.78
CA ILE A 101 -21.26 -20.42 13.44
C ILE A 101 -20.99 -21.20 14.73
N GLU A 102 -21.95 -21.96 15.27
CA GLU A 102 -21.80 -22.73 16.52
C GLU A 102 -20.50 -23.56 16.50
N PRO A 103 -19.43 -23.12 17.21
CA PRO A 103 -18.16 -23.79 17.15
C PRO A 103 -18.18 -24.98 18.10
N THR A 104 -17.41 -26.00 17.78
CA THR A 104 -17.07 -27.04 18.77
C THR A 104 -16.23 -26.46 19.90
N SER A 105 -16.20 -27.11 21.07
CA SER A 105 -15.49 -26.59 22.26
C SER A 105 -13.99 -26.38 22.03
N GLU A 106 -13.32 -27.23 21.24
CA GLU A 106 -11.93 -27.03 20.83
C GLU A 106 -11.76 -25.82 19.90
N GLU A 107 -12.62 -25.66 18.89
CA GLU A 107 -12.57 -24.57 17.92
C GLU A 107 -12.83 -23.20 18.56
N TYR A 108 -13.67 -23.15 19.60
CA TYR A 108 -13.87 -21.96 20.41
C TYR A 108 -12.61 -21.55 21.18
N SER A 109 -11.85 -22.52 21.70
CA SER A 109 -10.60 -22.24 22.44
C SER A 109 -9.50 -21.72 21.51
N GLU A 110 -9.34 -22.31 20.33
CA GLU A 110 -8.35 -21.88 19.33
C GLU A 110 -8.66 -20.49 18.75
N THR A 111 -9.94 -20.21 18.47
CA THR A 111 -10.35 -18.89 17.98
C THR A 111 -10.17 -17.78 19.02
N LEU A 112 -10.30 -18.10 20.31
CA LEU A 112 -10.05 -17.17 21.42
C LEU A 112 -8.56 -16.86 21.56
N ASP A 113 -7.68 -17.85 21.48
CA ASP A 113 -6.22 -17.66 21.48
C ASP A 113 -5.76 -16.86 20.25
N ALA A 114 -6.30 -17.19 19.07
CA ALA A 114 -6.05 -16.43 17.85
C ALA A 114 -6.46 -14.95 18.03
N ALA A 115 -7.64 -14.69 18.58
CA ALA A 115 -8.14 -13.33 18.82
C ALA A 115 -7.27 -12.53 19.82
N GLU A 116 -6.76 -13.19 20.87
CA GLU A 116 -5.80 -12.58 21.81
C GLU A 116 -4.49 -12.21 21.09
N ASN A 117 -3.92 -13.14 20.34
CA ASN A 117 -2.70 -12.90 19.58
C ASN A 117 -2.87 -11.76 18.56
N VAL A 118 -4.01 -11.69 17.86
CA VAL A 118 -4.32 -10.57 16.96
C VAL A 118 -4.46 -9.25 17.70
N ARG A 119 -5.10 -9.22 18.87
CA ARG A 119 -5.22 -8.00 19.69
C ARG A 119 -3.84 -7.51 20.14
N ARG A 120 -3.00 -8.40 20.65
CA ARG A 120 -1.62 -8.07 21.03
C ARG A 120 -0.82 -7.51 19.85
N LEU A 121 -0.96 -8.10 18.65
CA LEU A 121 -0.32 -7.61 17.43
C LEU A 121 -0.81 -6.20 17.07
N ARG A 122 -2.13 -5.98 17.08
CA ARG A 122 -2.75 -4.67 16.82
C ARG A 122 -2.26 -3.62 17.81
N ASP A 123 -2.21 -3.95 19.10
CA ASP A 123 -1.83 -3.01 20.16
C ASP A 123 -0.34 -2.67 20.09
N SER A 124 0.50 -3.66 19.79
CA SER A 124 1.93 -3.46 19.49
C SER A 124 2.13 -2.53 18.29
N ALA A 125 1.39 -2.78 17.20
CA ALA A 125 1.42 -1.94 16.01
C ALA A 125 0.92 -0.52 16.32
N ALA A 126 -0.15 -0.37 17.08
CA ALA A 126 -0.70 0.92 17.49
C ALA A 126 0.32 1.72 18.31
N SER A 127 0.99 1.08 19.28
CA SER A 127 2.05 1.69 20.09
C SER A 127 3.16 2.27 19.19
N LEU A 128 3.67 1.47 18.25
CA LEU A 128 4.71 1.88 17.30
C LEU A 128 4.26 2.99 16.32
N THR A 129 2.97 3.10 16.05
CA THR A 129 2.42 4.22 15.25
C THR A 129 2.14 5.49 16.05
N SER A 130 1.96 5.36 17.38
CA SER A 130 1.68 6.48 18.28
C SER A 130 2.94 7.20 18.75
N SER A 131 4.07 6.49 18.77
CA SER A 131 5.41 7.07 18.91
C SER A 131 5.72 7.92 17.68
N HIS A 132 5.70 9.23 17.86
CA HIS A 132 5.87 10.26 16.85
C HIS A 132 7.16 10.10 16.01
N SER A 133 7.10 9.39 14.89
CA SER A 133 8.25 9.25 13.99
C SER A 133 7.88 9.31 12.50
N GLY A 134 6.83 10.06 12.14
CA GLY A 134 6.61 10.43 10.73
C GLY A 134 7.85 11.09 10.10
N ALA A 135 8.64 11.82 10.90
CA ALA A 135 9.94 12.37 10.49
C ALA A 135 11.04 11.30 10.36
N GLU A 136 11.10 10.29 11.23
CA GLU A 136 12.11 9.23 11.14
C GLU A 136 11.81 8.23 10.01
N TYR A 137 10.53 8.03 9.67
CA TYR A 137 10.10 7.29 8.50
C TYR A 137 10.57 7.98 7.21
N LEU A 138 10.32 9.29 7.08
CA LEU A 138 10.80 10.07 5.94
C LEU A 138 12.33 10.06 5.86
N ARG A 139 13.01 10.22 7.01
CA ARG A 139 14.48 10.18 7.07
C ARG A 139 15.03 8.80 6.70
N SER A 140 14.40 7.72 7.17
CA SER A 140 14.77 6.35 6.82
C SER A 140 14.49 6.02 5.36
N LYS A 141 13.41 6.56 4.78
CA LYS A 141 13.07 6.46 3.36
C LYS A 141 14.09 7.18 2.48
N GLU A 142 14.50 8.39 2.86
CA GLU A 142 15.59 9.13 2.20
C GLU A 142 16.92 8.36 2.25
N LEU A 143 17.29 7.82 3.42
CA LEU A 143 18.51 7.01 3.57
C LEU A 143 18.46 5.70 2.76
N LYS A 144 17.30 5.05 2.65
CA LYS A 144 17.11 3.88 1.78
C LYS A 144 17.19 4.23 0.28
N ILE A 145 16.70 5.39 -0.14
CA ILE A 145 16.85 5.87 -1.52
C ILE A 145 18.33 6.17 -1.82
N LEU A 146 19.02 6.83 -0.89
CA LEU A 146 20.44 7.18 -1.03
C LEU A 146 21.34 5.94 -1.07
N SER A 147 21.07 4.94 -0.21
CA SER A 147 21.81 3.66 -0.19
C SER A 147 21.57 2.79 -1.43
N ARG A 148 20.43 2.96 -2.11
CA ARG A 148 20.15 2.32 -3.41
C ARG A 148 20.88 2.99 -4.57
N GLN A 149 21.11 4.30 -4.50
CA GLN A 149 21.93 5.01 -5.49
C GLN A 149 23.42 4.65 -5.39
N THR A 150 23.89 4.20 -4.22
CA THR A 150 25.30 3.85 -3.97
C THR A 150 25.65 2.39 -4.23
N ARG A 151 24.66 1.50 -4.45
CA ARG A 151 24.94 0.11 -4.86
C ARG A 151 25.17 0.07 -6.38
N PRO A 152 26.31 -0.47 -6.86
CA PRO A 152 26.45 -0.78 -8.28
C PRO A 152 25.46 -1.90 -8.60
N ILE A 153 24.32 -1.54 -9.16
CA ILE A 153 23.40 -2.51 -9.75
C ILE A 153 24.18 -3.08 -10.94
N LYS A 154 24.53 -4.37 -10.87
CA LYS A 154 24.91 -5.11 -12.09
C LYS A 154 23.67 -5.11 -12.97
N ASN A 155 23.62 -4.16 -13.90
CA ASN A 155 22.54 -4.06 -14.87
C ASN A 155 22.60 -5.33 -15.72
N LEU A 156 21.60 -6.20 -15.56
CA LEU A 156 21.22 -7.07 -16.66
C LEU A 156 20.49 -6.15 -17.64
N ASP A 157 21.08 -5.89 -18.80
CA ASP A 157 20.56 -4.99 -19.83
C ASP A 157 19.22 -5.51 -20.38
N SER A 158 18.16 -5.29 -19.61
CA SER A 158 16.79 -5.50 -20.05
C SER A 158 16.34 -4.23 -20.75
N THR A 159 16.32 -4.28 -22.09
CA THR A 159 15.87 -3.19 -22.97
C THR A 159 14.52 -2.60 -22.53
N GLY A 160 13.60 -3.43 -22.03
CA GLY A 160 12.30 -2.97 -21.51
C GLY A 160 12.40 -2.13 -20.23
N SER A 161 13.29 -2.48 -19.30
CA SER A 161 13.53 -1.72 -18.07
C SER A 161 14.14 -0.35 -18.37
N ASN A 162 15.05 -0.28 -19.34
CA ASN A 162 15.68 0.98 -19.76
C ASN A 162 14.66 1.92 -20.43
N LEU A 163 13.84 1.41 -21.36
CA LEU A 163 12.81 2.21 -22.02
C LEU A 163 11.74 2.73 -21.05
N PHE A 164 11.33 1.92 -20.07
CA PHE A 164 10.39 2.35 -19.03
C PHE A 164 10.99 3.47 -18.17
N ARG A 165 12.21 3.29 -17.68
CA ARG A 165 12.93 4.30 -16.87
C ARG A 165 13.15 5.60 -17.64
N GLU A 166 13.54 5.49 -18.91
CA GLU A 166 13.73 6.64 -19.79
C GLU A 166 12.41 7.39 -20.04
N GLY A 167 11.32 6.66 -20.24
CA GLY A 167 9.97 7.22 -20.38
C GLY A 167 9.54 8.05 -19.16
N ILE A 168 9.73 7.51 -17.95
CA ILE A 168 9.46 8.20 -16.69
C ILE A 168 10.36 9.44 -16.54
N SER A 169 11.66 9.29 -16.80
CA SER A 169 12.63 10.40 -16.73
C SER A 169 12.26 11.55 -17.67
N LYS A 170 11.91 11.23 -18.93
CA LYS A 170 11.50 12.22 -19.94
C LYS A 170 10.18 12.90 -19.59
N ARG A 171 9.23 12.19 -18.96
CA ARG A 171 7.98 12.79 -18.45
C ARG A 171 8.27 13.76 -17.29
N ASN A 172 9.08 13.34 -16.32
CA ASN A 172 9.45 14.18 -15.18
C ASN A 172 10.21 15.43 -15.60
N LYS A 173 11.13 15.32 -16.57
CA LYS A 173 11.85 16.47 -17.14
C LYS A 173 10.90 17.48 -17.79
N ARG A 174 9.93 17.00 -18.58
CA ARG A 174 8.90 17.87 -19.19
C ARG A 174 8.03 18.55 -18.14
N MET A 175 7.61 17.82 -17.11
CA MET A 175 6.81 18.37 -16.01
C MET A 175 7.58 19.43 -15.22
N LEU A 176 8.87 19.19 -14.93
CA LEU A 176 9.73 20.14 -14.24
C LEU A 176 9.96 21.41 -15.07
N GLN A 177 10.16 21.27 -16.38
CA GLN A 177 10.27 22.42 -17.29
C GLN A 177 8.96 23.22 -17.31
N HIS A 178 7.82 22.54 -17.41
CA HIS A 178 6.52 23.20 -17.36
C HIS A 178 6.32 23.97 -16.05
N LEU A 179 6.60 23.36 -14.90
CA LEU A 179 6.50 24.04 -13.60
C LEU A 179 7.42 25.27 -13.52
N ARG A 180 8.65 25.18 -14.02
CA ARG A 180 9.59 26.32 -14.06
C ARG A 180 9.10 27.43 -14.99
N SER A 181 8.59 27.09 -16.17
CA SER A 181 8.00 28.07 -17.08
C SER A 181 6.77 28.76 -16.46
N THR A 182 5.89 28.00 -15.80
CA THR A 182 4.71 28.55 -15.13
C THR A 182 5.08 29.39 -13.90
N GLN A 183 6.19 29.09 -13.23
CA GLN A 183 6.74 29.92 -12.15
C GLN A 183 7.31 31.24 -12.71
N MET A 184 8.09 31.18 -13.80
CA MET A 184 8.63 32.40 -14.44
C MET A 184 7.55 33.31 -15.02
N VAL A 185 6.43 32.76 -15.52
CA VAL A 185 5.28 33.57 -15.97
C VAL A 185 4.60 34.29 -14.80
N ARG A 186 4.59 33.68 -13.60
CA ARG A 186 4.03 34.30 -12.39
C ARG A 186 4.92 35.41 -11.82
N ASP A 187 6.24 35.29 -12.02
CA ASP A 187 7.23 36.27 -11.57
C ASP A 187 7.42 37.42 -12.58
N MET A 188 6.81 37.35 -13.77
CA MET A 188 6.89 38.33 -14.87
C MET A 188 5.64 39.20 -15.04
N GLU A 189 4.67 39.17 -14.10
CA GLU A 189 3.63 40.22 -14.01
C GLU A 189 4.04 41.31 -13.01
N PRO A 190 4.73 42.39 -13.44
CA PRO A 190 4.75 43.62 -12.67
C PRO A 190 3.50 44.45 -13.00
N PHE A 191 2.76 44.81 -11.96
CA PHE A 191 1.91 45.99 -11.83
C PHE A 191 1.28 46.57 -13.11
N SER A 192 -0.01 46.30 -13.29
CA SER A 192 -0.90 47.24 -13.99
C SER A 192 -2.29 47.16 -13.40
N ARG A 193 -2.58 47.99 -12.38
CA ARG A 193 -3.89 48.65 -12.23
C ARG A 193 -3.77 49.86 -11.31
N SER A 194 -3.69 50.98 -12.01
CA SER A 194 -4.08 52.34 -11.63
C SER A 194 -5.18 52.46 -10.57
N GLY A 195 -4.95 53.37 -9.63
CA GLY A 195 -5.93 54.05 -8.78
C GLY A 195 -5.26 55.29 -8.20
#